data_AF-A0A8E6Y7I2-F1
#
_entry.id   AF-A0A8E6Y7I2-F1
#
_cell.length_a   1.000
_cell.length_b   1.000
_cell.length_c   1.000
_cell.angle_alpha   90.00
_cell.angle_beta   90.00
_cell.angle_gamma   90.00
#
_symmetry.space_group_name_H-M   'P 1'
#
loop_
_entity.id
_entity.type
_entity.pdbx_description
1 polymer ?
#
loop_
_entity_poly.entity_id
_entity_poly.type
_entity_poly.pdbx_seq_one_letter_code
_entity_poly.pdbx_strand_id
1 'polypeptide(L)'
;LIVGVRNPSGVKKYIAAAFPSACGKTNLAMLTPSLPGYKIECVGDDIAWMKFDSNGILRAINPENGFFGVAPGTSMKTNPSAMRTIQSNTIFTNVAKTSDGGVFWEGLEREIDPKAQVTSWTGVQPWTAASGTPAAHPNSRFCTPASQCPSIDPQWEDPEGVPISAFLFGGRRPKGIPLIYESFNWKHGVMVGASMRSEATAAAEHTKKVI
;
A
#
# COMPACT_ATOMS: atom_id res chain seq x y z
N LEU A 1 1.42 6.07 5.94
CA LEU A 1 0.15 5.34 6.17
C LEU A 1 -0.31 5.48 7.61
N ILE A 2 -1.63 5.42 7.81
CA ILE A 2 -2.34 5.36 9.09
C ILE A 2 -3.36 4.21 9.00
N VAL A 3 -3.37 3.33 10.00
CA VAL A 3 -4.24 2.15 10.03
C VAL A 3 -4.85 1.92 11.41
N GLY A 4 -6.14 1.62 11.48
CA GLY A 4 -6.84 1.14 12.66
C GLY A 4 -6.76 -0.39 12.76
N VAL A 5 -6.27 -0.90 13.88
CA VAL A 5 -6.18 -2.33 14.19
C VAL A 5 -7.14 -2.64 15.32
N ARG A 6 -8.12 -3.50 15.07
CA ARG A 6 -9.04 -4.02 16.10
C ARG A 6 -8.69 -5.45 16.41
N ASN A 7 -8.49 -5.75 17.69
CA ASN A 7 -8.20 -7.10 18.16
C ASN A 7 -9.50 -7.93 18.40
N PRO A 8 -9.41 -9.24 18.66
CA PRO A 8 -10.57 -10.10 18.91
C PRO A 8 -11.43 -9.70 20.11
N SER A 9 -10.88 -8.96 21.06
CA SER A 9 -11.61 -8.41 22.22
C SER A 9 -12.33 -7.07 21.91
N GLY A 10 -12.28 -6.60 20.66
CA GLY A 10 -12.92 -5.37 20.21
C GLY A 10 -12.13 -4.09 20.48
N VAL A 11 -10.93 -4.18 21.07
CA VAL A 11 -10.07 -3.03 21.34
C VAL A 11 -9.42 -2.56 20.04
N LYS A 12 -9.59 -1.27 19.72
CA LYS A 12 -9.02 -0.63 18.53
C LYS A 12 -7.83 0.26 18.91
N LYS A 13 -6.75 0.20 18.12
CA LYS A 13 -5.56 1.04 18.22
C LYS A 13 -5.17 1.54 16.84
N TYR A 14 -4.69 2.77 16.73
CA TYR A 14 -4.19 3.31 15.47
C TYR A 14 -2.67 3.29 15.42
N ILE A 15 -2.14 2.90 14.26
CA ILE A 15 -0.70 2.76 14.00
C ILE A 15 -0.36 3.60 12.78
N ALA A 16 0.73 4.36 12.88
CA ALA A 16 1.34 5.01 11.73
C ALA A 16 2.57 4.21 11.29
N ALA A 17 2.80 4.09 9.99
CA ALA A 17 3.99 3.43 9.47
C ALA A 17 4.66 4.23 8.35
N ALA A 18 5.99 4.29 8.40
CA ALA A 18 6.85 4.92 7.42
C ALA A 18 7.72 3.86 6.75
N PHE A 19 7.34 3.49 5.52
CA PHE A 19 8.15 2.66 4.63
C PHE A 19 8.46 3.44 3.34
N PRO A 20 9.64 3.25 2.73
CA PRO A 20 9.95 3.83 1.43
C PRO A 20 8.91 3.46 0.36
N SER A 21 8.92 4.20 -0.75
CA SER A 21 8.00 3.92 -1.86
C SER A 21 8.17 2.48 -2.38
N ALA A 22 7.05 1.86 -2.78
CA ALA A 22 6.97 0.45 -3.17
C ALA A 22 7.51 -0.55 -2.11
N CYS A 23 7.46 -0.22 -0.82
CA CYS A 23 7.82 -1.12 0.28
C CYS A 23 6.60 -1.60 1.11
N GLY A 24 5.41 -1.61 0.51
CA GLY A 24 4.23 -2.30 1.07
C GLY A 24 3.28 -1.46 1.93
N LYS A 25 3.35 -0.12 1.87
CA LYS A 25 2.43 0.74 2.63
C LYS A 25 0.95 0.48 2.31
N THR A 26 0.56 0.56 1.03
CA THR A 26 -0.82 0.29 0.58
C THR A 26 -1.30 -1.12 0.97
N ASN A 27 -0.43 -2.14 0.86
CA ASN A 27 -0.76 -3.49 1.29
C ASN A 27 -1.01 -3.60 2.80
N LEU A 28 -0.23 -2.89 3.62
CA LEU A 28 -0.42 -2.90 5.07
C LEU A 28 -1.66 -2.08 5.49
N ALA A 29 -1.87 -0.91 4.89
CA ALA A 29 -2.99 -0.03 5.22
C ALA A 29 -4.35 -0.66 4.93
N MET A 30 -4.42 -1.52 3.90
CA MET A 30 -5.64 -2.20 3.46
C MET A 30 -5.59 -3.72 3.69
N LEU A 31 -4.73 -4.17 4.61
CA LEU A 31 -4.47 -5.59 4.85
C LEU A 31 -5.77 -6.32 5.20
N THR A 32 -6.03 -7.44 4.53
CA THR A 32 -7.00 -8.43 5.03
C THR A 32 -6.28 -9.36 6.00
N PRO A 33 -6.57 -9.35 7.31
CA PRO A 33 -5.83 -10.14 8.28
C PRO A 33 -5.99 -11.64 8.02
N SER A 34 -4.89 -12.38 8.11
CA SER A 34 -4.92 -13.85 8.14
C SER A 34 -5.27 -14.41 9.51
N LEU A 35 -5.17 -13.59 10.56
CA LEU A 35 -5.46 -13.97 11.94
C LEU A 35 -6.96 -13.79 12.25
N PRO A 36 -7.66 -14.83 12.72
CA PRO A 36 -9.08 -14.74 13.09
C PRO A 36 -9.34 -13.68 14.17
N GLY A 37 -10.46 -12.97 14.02
CA GLY A 37 -10.91 -11.94 14.99
C GLY A 37 -10.16 -10.60 14.93
N TYR A 38 -9.09 -10.49 14.15
CA TYR A 38 -8.47 -9.20 13.86
C TYR A 38 -9.17 -8.51 12.71
N LYS A 39 -9.35 -7.19 12.82
CA LYS A 39 -9.83 -6.33 11.73
C LYS A 39 -8.84 -5.19 11.51
N ILE A 40 -8.61 -4.87 10.24
CA ILE A 40 -7.79 -3.75 9.79
C ILE A 40 -8.69 -2.78 9.05
N GLU A 41 -8.54 -1.49 9.35
CA GLU A 41 -9.30 -0.39 8.77
C GLU A 41 -8.30 0.71 8.32
N CYS A 42 -8.40 1.16 7.07
CA CYS A 42 -7.49 2.10 6.44
C CYS A 42 -7.93 3.54 6.73
N VAL A 43 -7.05 4.37 7.28
CA VAL A 43 -7.27 5.83 7.36
C VAL A 43 -6.57 6.54 6.19
N GLY A 44 -5.35 6.13 5.85
CA GLY A 44 -4.60 6.62 4.70
C GLY A 44 -3.39 5.76 4.40
N ASP A 45 -2.94 5.68 3.15
CA ASP A 45 -1.88 4.75 2.75
C ASP A 45 -0.52 5.40 2.49
N ASP A 46 -0.45 6.71 2.30
CA ASP A 46 0.81 7.41 2.03
C ASP A 46 1.11 8.49 3.09
N ILE A 47 0.31 9.55 3.14
CA ILE A 47 0.61 10.75 3.94
C ILE A 47 -0.10 10.71 5.31
N ALA A 48 0.57 11.26 6.33
CA ALA A 48 0.00 11.49 7.66
C ALA A 48 0.40 12.88 8.17
N TRP A 49 -0.57 13.72 8.51
CA TRP A 49 -0.32 14.95 9.29
C TRP A 49 -0.64 14.68 10.75
N MET A 50 0.29 15.02 11.64
CA MET A 50 0.21 14.64 13.04
C MET A 50 0.47 15.80 13.97
N LYS A 51 -0.31 15.88 15.06
CA LYS A 51 -0.18 16.92 16.08
C LYS A 51 -0.65 16.40 17.44
N PHE A 52 0.08 16.74 18.50
CA PHE A 52 -0.38 16.51 19.86
C PHE A 52 -1.58 17.41 20.18
N ASP A 53 -2.66 16.82 20.69
CA ASP A 53 -3.83 17.54 21.18
C ASP A 53 -3.60 18.12 22.58
N SER A 54 -4.60 18.80 23.14
CA SER A 54 -4.53 19.42 24.48
C SER A 54 -4.38 18.40 25.62
N ASN A 55 -4.67 17.13 25.37
CA ASN A 55 -4.52 16.04 26.33
C ASN A 55 -3.17 15.32 26.17
N GLY A 56 -2.29 15.78 25.28
CA GLY A 56 -1.00 15.17 24.99
C GLY A 56 -1.09 13.90 24.15
N ILE A 57 -2.23 13.62 23.50
CA ILE A 57 -2.39 12.48 22.60
C ILE A 57 -1.98 12.91 21.20
N LEU A 58 -1.12 12.11 20.55
CA LEU A 58 -0.74 12.37 19.17
C LEU A 58 -1.88 11.98 18.22
N ARG A 59 -2.50 12.97 17.61
CA ARG A 59 -3.57 12.80 16.61
C ARG A 59 -2.98 12.78 15.21
N ALA A 60 -3.57 11.99 14.33
CA ALA A 60 -3.21 11.92 12.91
C ALA A 60 -4.43 12.04 12.01
N ILE A 61 -4.28 12.81 10.93
CA ILE A 61 -5.22 12.83 9.81
C ILE A 61 -4.54 12.35 8.53
N ASN A 62 -5.33 11.77 7.63
CA ASN A 62 -4.94 11.61 6.23
C ASN A 62 -5.38 12.87 5.47
N PRO A 63 -4.45 13.65 4.89
CA PRO A 63 -4.82 14.84 4.11
C PRO A 63 -5.30 14.51 2.68
N GLU A 64 -5.27 13.24 2.27
CA GLU A 64 -5.59 12.78 0.92
C GLU A 64 -7.02 12.24 0.81
N ASN A 65 -7.63 12.36 -0.38
CA ASN A 65 -9.01 11.88 -0.66
C ASN A 65 -9.04 10.63 -1.56
N GLY A 66 -7.89 9.98 -1.75
CA GLY A 66 -7.74 8.88 -2.68
C GLY A 66 -6.48 8.08 -2.43
N PHE A 67 -6.32 7.00 -3.21
CA PHE A 67 -5.12 6.19 -3.20
C PHE A 67 -4.46 6.26 -4.57
N PHE A 68 -3.17 6.57 -4.59
CA PHE A 68 -2.34 6.52 -5.78
C PHE A 68 -1.40 5.32 -5.71
N GLY A 69 -1.99 4.11 -5.73
CA GLY A 69 -1.29 2.86 -5.45
C GLY A 69 -0.52 2.31 -6.64
N VAL A 70 0.58 1.60 -6.37
CA VAL A 70 1.34 0.83 -7.37
C VAL A 70 0.51 -0.37 -7.82
N ALA A 71 0.27 -0.49 -9.12
CA ALA A 71 -0.55 -1.58 -9.66
C ALA A 71 0.20 -2.94 -9.67
N PRO A 72 1.43 -3.07 -10.22
CA PRO A 72 2.11 -4.37 -10.33
C PRO A 72 2.26 -5.08 -8.98
N GLY A 73 1.92 -6.36 -8.94
CA GLY A 73 1.89 -7.17 -7.71
C GLY A 73 0.61 -7.04 -6.88
N THR A 74 -0.31 -6.14 -7.22
CA THR A 74 -1.67 -6.09 -6.64
C THR A 74 -2.52 -7.20 -7.26
N SER A 75 -3.22 -7.98 -6.44
CA SER A 75 -4.02 -9.14 -6.84
C SER A 75 -5.03 -9.46 -5.74
N MET A 76 -6.01 -10.32 -6.00
CA MET A 76 -6.92 -10.83 -4.97
C MET A 76 -6.20 -11.60 -3.88
N LYS A 77 -4.99 -12.11 -4.16
CA LYS A 77 -4.12 -12.78 -3.18
C LYS A 77 -3.37 -11.79 -2.29
N THR A 78 -2.82 -10.72 -2.86
CA THR A 78 -1.89 -9.80 -2.16
C THR A 78 -2.57 -8.58 -1.55
N ASN A 79 -3.64 -8.09 -2.16
CA ASN A 79 -4.43 -6.98 -1.65
C ASN A 79 -5.88 -7.02 -2.21
N PRO A 80 -6.74 -7.91 -1.68
CA PRO A 80 -8.12 -8.03 -2.15
C PRO A 80 -8.96 -6.78 -1.85
N SER A 81 -8.59 -5.98 -0.84
CA SER A 81 -9.26 -4.70 -0.57
C SER A 81 -8.99 -3.71 -1.71
N ALA A 82 -7.74 -3.54 -2.14
CA ALA A 82 -7.41 -2.70 -3.29
C ALA A 82 -8.11 -3.19 -4.57
N MET A 83 -8.10 -4.50 -4.85
CA MET A 83 -8.78 -5.05 -6.04
C MET A 83 -10.27 -4.74 -6.09
N ARG A 84 -10.98 -4.73 -4.95
CA ARG A 84 -12.38 -4.31 -4.87
C ARG A 84 -12.56 -2.80 -4.99
N THR A 85 -11.59 -2.03 -4.51
CA THR A 85 -11.63 -0.56 -4.53
C THR A 85 -11.53 -0.01 -5.96
N ILE A 86 -10.70 -0.63 -6.79
CA ILE A 86 -10.30 -0.11 -8.12
C ILE A 86 -11.25 -0.49 -9.27
N GLN A 87 -12.37 -1.15 -8.99
CA GLN A 87 -13.26 -1.70 -10.02
C GLN A 87 -14.14 -0.63 -10.69
N SER A 88 -14.30 0.54 -10.07
CA SER A 88 -15.10 1.65 -10.57
C SER A 88 -14.44 2.98 -10.25
N ASN A 89 -14.77 4.03 -11.01
CA ASN A 89 -14.30 5.40 -10.83
C ASN A 89 -12.78 5.54 -10.64
N THR A 90 -12.02 4.65 -11.27
CA THR A 90 -10.56 4.55 -11.10
C THR A 90 -9.87 4.90 -12.41
N ILE A 91 -8.85 5.73 -12.32
CA ILE A 91 -7.97 6.04 -13.45
C ILE A 91 -6.72 5.16 -13.33
N PHE A 92 -6.43 4.38 -14.37
CA PHE A 92 -5.21 3.60 -14.46
C PHE A 92 -4.20 4.30 -15.38
N THR A 93 -2.92 4.29 -15.00
CA THR A 93 -1.84 4.90 -15.77
C THR A 93 -0.72 3.89 -16.01
N ASN A 94 -0.33 3.72 -17.27
CA ASN A 94 0.75 2.83 -17.74
C ASN A 94 0.56 1.34 -17.39
N VAL A 95 -0.68 0.89 -17.21
CA VAL A 95 -1.02 -0.55 -17.13
C VAL A 95 -1.29 -1.11 -18.53
N ALA A 96 -1.33 -2.44 -18.66
CA ALA A 96 -1.77 -3.09 -19.88
C ALA A 96 -3.31 -3.14 -19.96
N LYS A 97 -3.84 -3.31 -21.16
CA LYS A 97 -5.28 -3.45 -21.44
C LYS A 97 -5.57 -4.85 -21.99
N THR A 98 -6.66 -5.46 -21.55
CA THR A 98 -7.16 -6.73 -22.10
C THR A 98 -8.21 -6.50 -23.19
N SER A 99 -8.36 -7.45 -24.12
CA SER A 99 -9.26 -7.33 -25.28
C SER A 99 -10.75 -7.27 -24.91
N ASP A 100 -11.12 -7.73 -23.73
CA ASP A 100 -12.46 -7.65 -23.13
C ASP A 100 -12.72 -6.32 -22.39
N GLY A 101 -11.77 -5.38 -22.42
CA GLY A 101 -11.91 -4.05 -21.83
C GLY A 101 -11.39 -3.93 -20.39
N GLY A 102 -10.80 -4.99 -19.83
CA GLY A 102 -10.13 -4.97 -18.53
C GLY A 102 -8.71 -4.39 -18.56
N VAL A 103 -8.04 -4.51 -17.41
CA VAL A 103 -6.66 -4.08 -17.17
C VAL A 103 -5.79 -5.27 -16.81
N PHE A 104 -4.49 -5.16 -17.08
CA PHE A 104 -3.52 -6.20 -16.74
C PHE A 104 -2.19 -5.59 -16.25
N TRP A 105 -1.54 -6.31 -15.34
CA TRP A 105 -0.16 -6.09 -14.90
C TRP A 105 0.39 -7.42 -14.37
N GLU A 106 1.71 -7.48 -14.20
CA GLU A 106 2.40 -8.65 -13.67
C GLU A 106 1.84 -9.06 -12.29
N GLY A 107 1.41 -10.31 -12.17
CA GLY A 107 0.74 -10.87 -10.99
C GLY A 107 -0.76 -11.13 -11.16
N LEU A 108 -1.38 -10.70 -12.26
CA LEU A 108 -2.80 -10.96 -12.57
C LEU A 108 -3.02 -12.16 -13.52
N GLU A 109 -1.99 -12.97 -13.80
CA GLU A 109 -2.07 -14.04 -14.82
C GLU A 109 -3.16 -15.08 -14.53
N ARG A 110 -3.60 -15.19 -13.26
CA ARG A 110 -4.68 -16.09 -12.83
C ARG A 110 -6.03 -15.42 -12.69
N GLU A 111 -6.12 -14.11 -12.91
CA GLU A 111 -7.30 -13.29 -12.67
C GLU A 111 -7.93 -12.75 -13.97
N ILE A 112 -7.25 -12.89 -15.12
CA ILE A 112 -7.79 -12.55 -16.44
C ILE A 112 -8.33 -13.79 -17.17
N ASP A 113 -9.24 -13.59 -18.12
CA ASP A 113 -9.65 -14.66 -19.04
C ASP A 113 -8.42 -15.16 -19.83
N PRO A 114 -8.09 -16.46 -19.79
CA PRO A 114 -6.97 -17.03 -20.56
C PRO A 114 -7.05 -16.80 -22.08
N LYS A 115 -8.24 -16.47 -22.60
CA LYS A 115 -8.47 -16.14 -24.01
C LYS A 115 -8.30 -14.65 -24.33
N ALA A 116 -8.25 -13.79 -23.31
CA ALA A 116 -8.10 -12.36 -23.53
C ALA A 116 -6.70 -12.04 -24.07
N GLN A 117 -6.64 -11.24 -25.13
CA GLN A 117 -5.38 -10.70 -25.63
C GLN A 117 -4.97 -9.48 -24.80
N VAL A 118 -3.68 -9.34 -24.55
CA VAL A 118 -3.13 -8.21 -23.78
C VAL A 118 -2.44 -7.22 -24.74
N THR A 119 -2.68 -5.93 -24.54
CA THR A 119 -1.92 -4.84 -25.14
C THR A 119 -1.08 -4.18 -24.05
N SER A 120 0.24 -4.15 -24.22
CA SER A 120 1.15 -3.56 -23.21
C SER A 120 0.94 -2.05 -23.08
N TRP A 121 1.48 -1.47 -22.00
CA TRP A 121 1.47 -0.02 -21.75
C TRP A 121 2.21 0.80 -22.83
N THR A 122 3.09 0.17 -23.61
CA THR A 122 3.79 0.76 -24.76
C THR A 122 3.11 0.48 -26.10
N GLY A 123 1.98 -0.25 -26.11
CA GLY A 123 1.21 -0.56 -27.31
C GLY A 123 1.57 -1.88 -28.02
N VAL A 124 2.38 -2.76 -27.41
CA VAL A 124 2.68 -4.07 -27.99
C VAL A 124 1.44 -4.96 -27.93
N GLN A 125 0.96 -5.42 -29.09
CA GLN A 125 -0.18 -6.34 -29.22
C GLN A 125 0.08 -7.39 -30.32
N PRO A 126 -0.12 -8.70 -30.05
CA PRO A 126 -0.40 -9.26 -28.73
C PRO A 126 0.85 -9.22 -27.84
N TRP A 127 0.70 -8.71 -26.62
CA TRP A 127 1.68 -8.93 -25.57
C TRP A 127 1.51 -10.33 -25.00
N THR A 128 2.64 -11.00 -24.78
CA THR A 128 2.75 -12.30 -24.10
C THR A 128 3.99 -12.31 -23.20
N ALA A 129 4.10 -13.26 -22.28
CA ALA A 129 5.30 -13.45 -21.46
C ALA A 129 6.59 -13.64 -22.30
N ALA A 130 6.49 -14.08 -23.55
CA ALA A 130 7.62 -14.23 -24.47
C ALA A 130 8.10 -12.90 -25.08
N SER A 131 7.39 -11.79 -24.86
CA SER A 131 7.71 -10.47 -25.46
C SER A 131 8.98 -9.83 -24.85
N GLY A 132 9.53 -10.38 -23.77
CA GLY A 132 10.77 -9.92 -23.15
C GLY A 132 10.68 -8.59 -22.40
N THR A 133 9.52 -7.93 -22.41
CA THR A 133 9.26 -6.68 -21.68
C THR A 133 8.01 -6.82 -20.79
N PRO A 134 7.93 -6.10 -19.66
CA PRO A 134 6.70 -6.04 -18.87
C PRO A 134 5.50 -5.55 -19.68
N ALA A 135 4.32 -6.08 -19.40
CA ALA A 135 3.03 -5.62 -19.92
C ALA A 135 2.68 -4.25 -19.35
N ALA A 136 2.90 -4.05 -18.04
CA ALA A 136 2.68 -2.79 -17.36
C ALA A 136 4.01 -2.17 -16.94
N HIS A 137 4.07 -0.84 -16.86
CA HIS A 137 5.27 -0.18 -16.32
C HIS A 137 5.48 -0.63 -14.85
N PRO A 138 6.71 -0.89 -14.37
CA PRO A 138 6.94 -1.34 -12.98
C PRO A 138 6.44 -0.37 -11.89
N ASN A 139 6.26 0.91 -12.25
CA ASN A 139 5.66 1.94 -11.39
C ASN A 139 4.32 2.44 -11.95
N SER A 140 3.60 1.62 -12.72
CA SER A 140 2.23 1.91 -13.14
C SER A 140 1.30 2.01 -11.93
N ARG A 141 0.24 2.79 -12.06
CA ARG A 141 -0.57 3.26 -10.94
C ARG A 141 -2.06 3.10 -11.20
N PHE A 142 -2.80 2.89 -10.13
CA PHE A 142 -4.22 3.22 -10.06
C PHE A 142 -4.41 4.47 -9.21
N CYS A 143 -5.34 5.33 -9.61
CA CYS A 143 -5.79 6.50 -8.86
C CYS A 143 -7.29 6.31 -8.59
N THR A 144 -7.65 6.04 -7.34
CA THR A 144 -9.01 5.65 -6.95
C THR A 144 -9.49 6.45 -5.73
N PRO A 145 -10.79 6.77 -5.61
CA PRO A 145 -11.35 7.41 -4.42
C PRO A 145 -11.19 6.56 -3.17
N ALA A 146 -10.83 7.19 -2.05
CA ALA A 146 -10.59 6.47 -0.79
C ALA A 146 -11.89 5.86 -0.22
N SER A 147 -13.00 6.58 -0.38
CA SER A 147 -14.34 6.19 0.05
C SER A 147 -14.85 4.86 -0.55
N GLN A 148 -14.26 4.38 -1.66
CA GLN A 148 -14.59 3.08 -2.25
C GLN A 148 -13.92 1.90 -1.56
N CYS A 149 -12.96 2.14 -0.66
CA CYS A 149 -12.25 1.07 -0.01
C CYS A 149 -13.17 0.33 0.97
N PRO A 150 -13.37 -0.99 0.80
CA PRO A 150 -14.27 -1.77 1.65
C PRO A 150 -13.77 -1.85 3.10
N SER A 151 -12.49 -1.54 3.32
CA SER A 151 -11.86 -1.46 4.63
C SER A 151 -11.54 -0.03 5.04
N ILE A 152 -12.19 0.99 4.48
CA ILE A 152 -12.00 2.38 4.93
C ILE A 152 -12.44 2.53 6.39
N ASP A 153 -11.65 3.25 7.18
CA ASP A 153 -11.96 3.51 8.58
C ASP A 153 -13.10 4.51 8.70
N PRO A 154 -14.10 4.31 9.59
CA PRO A 154 -15.17 5.29 9.77
C PRO A 154 -14.67 6.67 10.25
N GLN A 155 -13.46 6.78 10.82
CA GLN A 155 -12.86 8.04 11.25
C GLN A 155 -11.83 8.60 10.26
N TRP A 156 -11.78 8.12 9.01
CA TRP A 156 -10.74 8.51 8.07
C TRP A 156 -10.76 10.00 7.68
N GLU A 157 -11.94 10.63 7.74
CA GLU A 157 -12.17 12.07 7.52
C GLU A 157 -12.45 12.85 8.82
N ASP A 158 -12.24 12.23 9.99
CA ASP A 158 -12.52 12.89 11.27
C ASP A 158 -11.59 14.11 11.46
N PRO A 159 -12.13 15.33 11.62
CA PRO A 159 -11.33 16.53 11.78
C PRO A 159 -10.46 16.53 13.06
N GLU A 160 -10.83 15.76 14.09
CA GLU A 160 -9.99 15.60 15.28
C GLU A 160 -8.80 14.66 15.04
N GLY A 161 -8.88 13.84 14.01
CA GLY A 161 -7.91 12.79 13.72
C GLY A 161 -7.91 11.64 14.72
N VAL A 162 -7.22 10.57 14.32
CA VAL A 162 -7.17 9.32 15.08
C VAL A 162 -5.98 9.31 16.06
N PRO A 163 -6.13 8.75 17.27
CA PRO A 163 -5.05 8.72 18.28
C PRO A 163 -4.01 7.65 17.97
N ILE A 164 -2.78 8.06 17.62
CA ILE A 164 -1.67 7.17 17.29
C ILE A 164 -1.08 6.53 18.54
N SER A 165 -1.01 5.19 18.53
CA SER A 165 -0.51 4.38 19.64
C SER A 165 0.86 3.74 19.36
N ALA A 166 1.26 3.64 18.09
CA ALA A 166 2.55 3.07 17.71
C ALA A 166 3.04 3.64 16.37
N PHE A 167 4.36 3.65 16.21
CA PHE A 167 5.06 3.95 14.97
C PHE A 167 5.81 2.72 14.47
N LEU A 168 5.66 2.41 13.19
CA LEU A 168 6.45 1.37 12.53
C LEU A 168 7.40 1.98 11.51
N PHE A 169 8.65 1.54 11.56
CA PHE A 169 9.69 1.83 10.58
C PHE A 169 10.10 0.53 9.89
N GLY A 170 10.35 0.58 8.58
CA GLY A 170 10.65 -0.63 7.82
C GLY A 170 11.05 -0.37 6.38
N GLY A 171 11.76 -1.32 5.79
CA GLY A 171 12.26 -1.24 4.42
C GLY A 171 12.73 -2.61 3.92
N ARG A 172 13.11 -2.69 2.65
CA ARG A 172 13.58 -3.93 2.02
C ARG A 172 15.00 -4.25 2.46
N ARG A 173 15.17 -5.27 3.30
CA ARG A 173 16.46 -5.70 3.84
C ARG A 173 16.62 -7.22 3.67
N PRO A 174 17.49 -7.70 2.75
CA PRO A 174 17.60 -9.12 2.44
C PRO A 174 18.34 -9.93 3.53
N LYS A 175 19.08 -9.26 4.42
CA LYS A 175 19.88 -9.92 5.47
C LYS A 175 20.03 -9.05 6.72
N GLY A 176 20.11 -9.69 7.87
CA GLY A 176 20.64 -9.13 9.13
C GLY A 176 19.67 -8.33 9.99
N ILE A 177 18.54 -7.86 9.44
CA ILE A 177 17.49 -7.20 10.23
C ILE A 177 16.41 -8.24 10.57
N PRO A 178 16.00 -8.38 11.86
CA PRO A 178 14.94 -9.30 12.25
C PRO A 178 13.56 -8.84 11.72
N LEU A 179 12.57 -9.75 11.76
CA LEU A 179 11.22 -9.46 11.27
C LEU A 179 10.56 -8.27 11.99
N ILE A 180 10.67 -8.23 13.31
CA ILE A 180 10.15 -7.15 14.17
C ILE A 180 11.03 -7.02 15.41
N TYR A 181 11.26 -5.78 15.84
CA TYR A 181 11.88 -5.46 17.13
C TYR A 181 11.32 -4.13 17.63
N GLU A 182 11.31 -3.95 18.95
CA GLU A 182 10.84 -2.72 19.59
C GLU A 182 12.02 -1.85 20.00
N SER A 183 11.90 -0.53 19.83
CA SER A 183 12.89 0.40 20.35
C SER A 183 12.82 0.50 21.87
N PHE A 184 13.96 0.42 22.56
CA PHE A 184 14.04 0.57 24.03
C PHE A 184 13.38 1.84 24.62
N ASN A 185 13.33 2.94 23.86
CA ASN A 185 12.71 4.20 24.26
C ASN A 185 12.56 5.14 23.06
N TRP A 186 11.94 6.31 23.27
CA TRP A 186 11.70 7.30 22.22
C TRP A 186 12.98 7.78 21.51
N LYS A 187 14.05 8.11 22.25
CA LYS A 187 15.32 8.58 21.66
C LYS A 187 15.94 7.51 20.76
N HIS A 188 15.89 6.25 21.19
CA HIS A 188 16.32 5.12 20.38
C HIS A 188 15.43 4.93 19.15
N GLY A 189 14.11 5.07 19.28
CA GLY A 189 13.17 5.02 18.16
C GLY A 189 13.44 6.07 17.07
N VAL A 190 13.78 7.30 17.46
CA VAL A 190 14.21 8.35 16.52
C VAL A 190 15.48 7.93 15.77
N MET A 191 16.46 7.34 16.46
CA MET A 191 17.69 6.83 15.83
C MET A 191 17.42 5.65 14.89
N VAL A 192 16.49 4.75 15.25
CA VAL A 192 16.05 3.64 14.38
C VAL A 192 15.44 4.20 13.09
N GLY A 193 14.57 5.20 13.18
CA GLY A 193 14.00 5.89 12.02
C GLY A 193 15.08 6.57 11.15
N ALA A 194 16.00 7.29 11.78
CA ALA A 194 17.10 7.96 11.08
C ALA A 194 18.08 6.97 10.40
N SER A 195 18.19 5.74 10.90
CA SER A 195 19.09 4.70 10.39
C SER A 195 18.44 3.80 9.33
N MET A 196 17.22 4.11 8.89
CA MET A 196 16.52 3.31 7.91
C MET A 196 17.28 3.24 6.58
N ARG A 197 17.38 2.02 6.06
CA ARG A 197 17.90 1.72 4.71
C ARG A 197 16.99 0.73 4.03
N SER A 198 16.93 0.78 2.70
CA SER A 198 16.09 -0.10 1.90
C SER A 198 16.73 -0.29 0.53
N GLU A 199 16.55 -1.47 -0.06
CA GLU A 199 16.81 -1.65 -1.50
C GLU A 199 16.03 -0.61 -2.31
N ALA A 200 16.68 -0.02 -3.31
CA ALA A 200 16.05 0.88 -4.26
C ALA A 200 14.88 0.22 -5.01
N THR A 201 13.88 1.03 -5.37
CA THR A 201 12.66 0.58 -6.05
C THR A 201 12.41 1.39 -7.32
N ALA A 202 11.54 0.89 -8.20
CA ALA A 202 11.19 1.54 -9.47
C ALA A 202 10.33 2.82 -9.30
N ALA A 203 10.10 3.28 -8.07
CA ALA A 203 9.33 4.49 -7.81
C ALA A 203 10.08 5.78 -8.20
N ALA A 204 11.39 5.70 -8.40
CA ALA A 204 12.28 6.80 -8.75
C ALA A 204 13.30 6.32 -9.81
N GLU A 205 14.31 7.13 -10.12
CA GLU A 205 15.31 6.90 -11.18
C GLU A 205 16.36 5.83 -10.85
N HIS A 206 16.33 5.24 -9.65
CA HIS A 206 17.32 4.25 -9.21
C HIS A 206 17.06 2.87 -9.84
N THR A 207 18.03 2.36 -10.62
CA THR A 207 17.85 1.15 -11.45
C THR A 207 18.44 -0.13 -10.87
N LYS A 208 19.28 -0.06 -9.83
CA LYS A 208 19.95 -1.22 -9.23
C LYS A 208 19.45 -1.47 -7.81
N LYS A 209 19.35 -2.75 -7.42
CA LYS A 209 19.09 -3.17 -6.03
C LYS A 209 20.29 -2.84 -5.13
N VAL A 210 20.43 -1.57 -4.78
CA VAL A 210 21.45 -1.04 -3.87
C VAL A 210 20.74 -0.56 -2.60
N ILE A 211 21.39 -0.73 -1.45
CA ILE A 211 20.90 -0.38 -0.09
C ILE A 211 21.67 0.81 0.45
#